data_AF-A0A915V0A9-F1
#
_entry.id   AF-A0A915V0A9-F1
#
_cell.length_a   1.000
_cell.length_b   1.000
_cell.length_c   1.000
_cell.angle_alpha   90.00
_cell.angle_beta   90.00
_cell.angle_gamma   90.00
#
_symmetry.space_group_name_H-M   'P 1'
#
loop_
_entity.id
_entity.type
_entity.pdbx_description
1 polymer ?
#
loop_
_entity_poly.entity_id
_entity_poly.type
_entity_poly.pdbx_seq_one_letter_code
_entity_poly.pdbx_strand_id
1 'polypeptide(L)'
;MLKHPLSIYINWAAYDELSDVVELTEALALRQLRELLRLRSLGVRFDYYLMDAFWYARDGGYRTWRRPHWPNGPDAWLDRCLGNGVLPGLWVAGNSCLALDPVPAWHDSLTEDNTACCLFSGGFFAHFLESLHLWYERGVRLFKVDFMNFDTAPPAIAQTMLPSEIRAQNIAAFIAGLKRFRHEHPGVVFLAYNGFEEQTRYRGASYVTQSNTSLPFRKVMDTRWLEVFDAIYCGDPRPADVPAMNFWRAKDVYSDHMVRAYALNGLPLSRIDNSGFMIGTTGTCYYRGAAAWRGMLLLSLARGGWANTYYGNLDLLGEADACWFAKAQAMFMDLQAHGRCDAFGAMPGTGEPYGFVAAGADGALITVVNPSQRTATVDLGEALAAASVSAPVRLLFWDAGFEPVLGSRQITLGAEQMALIGLGRYADARYDLGVQDDVIIPSSIEPVPAEFVADGAKAITTTIPAPRDAHVRVVFRQTDARGIAKRTSGGSPPNGTTLAKLLTITARQSGREVPVQVNYDKAIWSGLSWAVGEIAPEHLAPGEPLALRFATCEPEAVQLAGAVHLVRYA
;
A
#
# COMPACT_ATOMS: atom_id res chain seq x y z
N MET A 1 -13.59 -19.54 -5.28
CA MET A 1 -13.92 -18.15 -5.00
C MET A 1 -14.23 -18.00 -3.53
N LEU A 2 -13.74 -16.92 -2.92
CA LEU A 2 -13.99 -16.59 -1.53
C LEU A 2 -15.49 -16.54 -1.24
N LYS A 3 -15.86 -17.07 -0.07
CA LYS A 3 -17.24 -17.06 0.43
C LYS A 3 -17.43 -16.11 1.61
N HIS A 4 -16.33 -15.59 2.14
CA HIS A 4 -16.28 -14.68 3.28
C HIS A 4 -14.93 -13.93 3.26
N PRO A 5 -14.82 -12.79 3.94
CA PRO A 5 -13.55 -12.11 4.16
C PRO A 5 -12.57 -12.99 4.93
N LEU A 6 -11.34 -13.04 4.43
CA LEU A 6 -10.19 -13.70 5.01
C LEU A 6 -9.27 -12.69 5.67
N SER A 7 -8.61 -13.13 6.74
CA SER A 7 -7.49 -12.48 7.38
C SER A 7 -6.19 -13.22 7.06
N ILE A 8 -5.26 -12.56 6.38
CA ILE A 8 -4.05 -13.17 5.84
C ILE A 8 -2.84 -12.43 6.41
N TYR A 9 -2.08 -13.09 7.27
CA TYR A 9 -0.77 -12.57 7.68
C TYR A 9 0.26 -12.89 6.61
N ILE A 10 1.11 -11.91 6.29
CA ILE A 10 2.20 -12.03 5.31
C ILE A 10 3.49 -11.60 6.00
N ASN A 11 4.48 -12.49 6.05
CA ASN A 11 5.72 -12.24 6.80
C ASN A 11 6.73 -11.33 6.09
N TRP A 12 6.48 -10.93 4.84
CA TRP A 12 7.25 -9.86 4.20
C TRP A 12 7.16 -8.57 5.01
N ALA A 13 8.25 -7.81 5.10
CA ALA A 13 8.50 -6.70 6.04
C ALA A 13 8.83 -7.09 7.50
N ALA A 14 8.69 -8.36 7.89
CA ALA A 14 9.42 -8.90 9.05
C ALA A 14 10.85 -9.30 8.65
N TYR A 15 11.01 -9.67 7.38
CA TYR A 15 12.27 -9.78 6.64
C TYR A 15 12.11 -9.02 5.31
N ASP A 16 13.21 -8.81 4.61
CA ASP A 16 13.23 -8.19 3.28
C ASP A 16 14.60 -8.44 2.63
N GLU A 17 14.61 -9.19 1.55
CA GLU A 17 15.82 -9.53 0.78
C GLU A 17 15.87 -8.81 -0.57
N LEU A 18 14.87 -7.97 -0.88
CA LEU A 18 14.81 -7.23 -2.13
C LEU A 18 15.25 -5.78 -1.94
N SER A 19 14.85 -5.16 -0.83
CA SER A 19 15.21 -3.79 -0.45
C SER A 19 15.83 -3.70 0.94
N ASP A 20 16.27 -4.82 1.50
CA ASP A 20 17.06 -4.86 2.73
C ASP A 20 17.99 -6.09 2.75
N VAL A 21 18.66 -6.29 3.89
CA VAL A 21 19.59 -7.40 4.13
C VAL A 21 19.04 -8.44 5.12
N VAL A 22 17.76 -8.35 5.49
CA VAL A 22 17.17 -9.22 6.50
C VAL A 22 16.61 -10.46 5.82
N GLU A 23 17.27 -11.60 6.04
CA GLU A 23 16.92 -12.86 5.39
C GLU A 23 15.75 -13.61 6.06
N LEU A 24 14.93 -14.28 5.25
CA LEU A 24 13.94 -15.26 5.67
C LEU A 24 14.61 -16.52 6.23
N THR A 25 14.51 -16.70 7.54
CA THR A 25 14.99 -17.91 8.22
C THR A 25 13.84 -18.69 8.85
N GLU A 26 14.02 -19.99 9.04
CA GLU A 26 13.07 -20.81 9.81
C GLU A 26 12.80 -20.20 11.20
N ALA A 27 13.86 -19.73 11.88
CA ALA A 27 13.75 -19.10 13.19
C ALA A 27 12.90 -17.82 13.16
N LEU A 28 13.09 -16.96 12.15
CA LEU A 28 12.28 -15.75 11.97
C LEU A 28 10.82 -16.10 11.71
N ALA A 29 10.56 -17.05 10.80
CA ALA A 29 9.19 -17.47 10.48
C ALA A 29 8.46 -18.09 11.69
N LEU A 30 9.12 -18.95 12.46
CA LEU A 30 8.55 -19.56 13.66
C LEU A 30 8.33 -18.54 14.79
N ARG A 31 9.17 -17.48 14.86
CA ARG A 31 8.94 -16.35 15.77
C ARG A 31 7.69 -15.57 15.36
N GLN A 32 7.57 -15.17 14.10
CA GLN A 32 6.37 -14.46 13.63
C GLN A 32 5.09 -15.30 13.75
N LEU A 33 5.17 -16.62 13.55
CA LEU A 33 4.04 -17.52 13.80
C LEU A 33 3.64 -17.54 15.27
N ARG A 34 4.60 -17.45 16.21
CA ARG A 34 4.29 -17.35 17.64
C ARG A 34 3.55 -16.05 17.96
N GLU A 35 4.00 -14.93 17.41
CA GLU A 35 3.33 -13.64 17.59
C GLU A 35 1.93 -13.63 16.96
N LEU A 36 1.76 -14.22 15.77
CA LEU A 36 0.45 -14.44 15.16
C LEU A 36 -0.47 -15.19 16.12
N LEU A 37 -0.02 -16.31 16.70
CA LEU A 37 -0.82 -17.10 17.64
C LEU A 37 -1.12 -16.34 18.94
N ARG A 38 -0.19 -15.53 19.44
CA ARG A 38 -0.42 -14.64 20.59
C ARG A 38 -1.51 -13.62 20.29
N LEU A 39 -1.44 -12.94 19.14
CA LEU A 39 -2.48 -11.99 18.72
C LEU A 39 -3.84 -12.69 18.53
N ARG A 40 -3.86 -13.92 18.00
CA ARG A 40 -5.08 -14.74 17.94
C ARG A 40 -5.68 -15.05 19.30
N SER A 41 -4.87 -15.36 20.31
CA SER A 41 -5.39 -15.58 21.67
C SER A 41 -6.01 -14.33 22.29
N LEU A 42 -5.70 -13.15 21.75
CA LEU A 42 -6.26 -11.86 22.16
C LEU A 42 -7.43 -11.39 21.26
N GLY A 43 -7.89 -12.25 20.36
CA GLY A 43 -9.08 -12.03 19.53
C GLY A 43 -8.80 -11.55 18.11
N VAL A 44 -7.55 -11.29 17.73
CA VAL A 44 -7.23 -10.94 16.33
C VAL A 44 -7.46 -12.18 15.47
N ARG A 45 -8.28 -12.08 14.43
CA ARG A 45 -8.46 -13.15 13.46
C ARG A 45 -7.26 -13.19 12.53
N PHE A 46 -6.69 -14.38 12.35
CA PHE A 46 -5.77 -14.73 11.26
C PHE A 46 -6.16 -16.12 10.77
N ASP A 47 -6.59 -16.20 9.51
CA ASP A 47 -6.99 -17.46 8.87
C ASP A 47 -5.78 -18.10 8.17
N TYR A 48 -4.86 -17.29 7.65
CA TYR A 48 -3.68 -17.73 6.91
C TYR A 48 -2.39 -17.15 7.45
N TYR A 49 -1.32 -17.95 7.35
CA TYR A 49 0.07 -17.50 7.36
C TYR A 49 0.64 -17.70 5.96
N LEU A 50 0.94 -16.61 5.26
CA LEU A 50 1.62 -16.63 3.97
C LEU A 50 3.13 -16.52 4.17
N MET A 51 3.87 -17.53 3.72
CA MET A 51 5.31 -17.42 3.51
C MET A 51 5.57 -16.65 2.22
N ASP A 52 6.10 -15.43 2.33
CA ASP A 52 6.36 -14.59 1.17
C ASP A 52 7.68 -14.97 0.45
N ALA A 53 8.18 -14.11 -0.43
CA ALA A 53 9.23 -14.42 -1.40
C ALA A 53 10.50 -15.10 -0.82
N PHE A 54 11.13 -15.92 -1.67
CA PHE A 54 12.44 -16.56 -1.45
C PHE A 54 12.52 -17.69 -0.41
N TRP A 55 11.41 -18.39 -0.11
CA TRP A 55 11.43 -19.61 0.70
C TRP A 55 12.09 -20.83 0.01
N TYR A 56 12.15 -20.81 -1.32
CA TYR A 56 12.54 -21.92 -2.18
C TYR A 56 14.05 -21.94 -2.50
N ALA A 57 14.59 -23.13 -2.74
CA ALA A 57 15.93 -23.29 -3.32
C ALA A 57 15.92 -22.86 -4.80
N ARG A 58 17.01 -22.21 -5.24
CA ARG A 58 17.11 -21.66 -6.61
C ARG A 58 16.93 -22.73 -7.69
N ASP A 59 17.51 -23.90 -7.49
CA ASP A 59 17.49 -25.05 -8.39
C ASP A 59 16.34 -26.04 -8.11
N GLY A 60 15.45 -25.69 -7.16
CA GLY A 60 14.42 -26.60 -6.66
C GLY A 60 13.12 -26.60 -7.46
N GLY A 61 12.93 -25.71 -8.43
CA GLY A 61 11.70 -25.62 -9.22
C GLY A 61 10.41 -25.44 -8.38
N TYR A 62 10.52 -24.68 -7.28
CA TYR A 62 9.50 -24.56 -6.22
C TYR A 62 9.15 -25.86 -5.48
N ARG A 63 9.95 -26.92 -5.53
CA ARG A 63 9.69 -28.19 -4.80
C ARG A 63 10.55 -28.34 -3.55
N THR A 64 11.58 -27.51 -3.41
CA THR A 64 12.59 -27.64 -2.36
C THR A 64 12.75 -26.31 -1.64
N TRP A 65 12.92 -26.36 -0.31
CA TRP A 65 13.20 -25.18 0.50
C TRP A 65 14.69 -24.85 0.50
N ARG A 66 15.03 -23.57 0.61
CA ARG A 66 16.42 -23.12 0.51
C ARG A 66 17.28 -23.56 1.70
N ARG A 67 18.52 -23.95 1.42
CA ARG A 67 19.56 -24.19 2.42
C ARG A 67 20.56 -23.01 2.41
N PRO A 68 21.16 -22.64 3.56
CA PRO A 68 21.08 -23.30 4.86
C PRO A 68 19.89 -22.85 5.74
N HIS A 69 19.07 -21.87 5.32
CA HIS A 69 18.06 -21.26 6.18
C HIS A 69 16.90 -22.17 6.60
N TRP A 70 16.65 -23.24 5.85
CA TRP A 70 15.65 -24.28 6.14
C TRP A 70 16.29 -25.68 6.07
N PRO A 71 17.19 -26.02 7.01
CA PRO A 71 18.03 -27.21 6.92
C PRO A 71 17.23 -28.52 6.98
N ASN A 72 16.06 -28.49 7.61
CA ASN A 72 15.14 -29.62 7.77
C ASN A 72 13.85 -29.47 6.94
N GLY A 73 13.82 -28.51 6.00
CA GLY A 73 12.59 -28.18 5.26
C GLY A 73 11.53 -27.47 6.12
N PRO A 74 10.28 -27.39 5.66
CA PRO A 74 9.25 -26.54 6.25
C PRO A 74 8.37 -27.22 7.32
N ASP A 75 8.61 -28.48 7.62
CA ASP A 75 7.67 -29.35 8.32
C ASP A 75 7.28 -28.77 9.68
N ALA A 76 8.25 -28.25 10.44
CA ALA A 76 7.99 -27.59 11.71
C ALA A 76 7.04 -26.38 11.60
N TRP A 77 7.15 -25.59 10.53
CA TRP A 77 6.26 -24.45 10.27
C TRP A 77 4.88 -24.91 9.81
N LEU A 78 4.81 -25.87 8.87
CA LEU A 78 3.54 -26.43 8.38
C LEU A 78 2.73 -27.07 9.51
N ASP A 79 3.35 -27.95 10.30
CA ASP A 79 2.71 -28.66 11.40
C ASP A 79 2.19 -27.70 12.45
N ARG A 80 2.95 -26.63 12.75
CA ARG A 80 2.54 -25.64 13.73
C ARG A 80 1.41 -24.75 13.22
N CYS A 81 1.38 -24.39 11.95
CA CYS A 81 0.25 -23.71 11.33
C CYS A 81 -1.02 -24.58 11.43
N LEU A 82 -0.95 -25.80 10.90
CA LEU A 82 -2.09 -26.73 10.81
C LEU A 82 -2.60 -27.14 12.20
N GLY A 83 -1.70 -27.44 13.14
CA GLY A 83 -2.05 -27.80 14.52
C GLY A 83 -2.74 -26.68 15.30
N ASN A 84 -2.66 -25.43 14.83
CA ASN A 84 -3.34 -24.27 15.42
C ASN A 84 -4.50 -23.75 14.53
N GLY A 85 -4.90 -24.50 13.50
CA GLY A 85 -5.96 -24.08 12.58
C GLY A 85 -5.63 -22.79 11.81
N VAL A 86 -4.35 -22.54 11.53
CA VAL A 86 -3.88 -21.50 10.60
C VAL A 86 -3.52 -22.19 9.29
N LEU A 87 -4.09 -21.74 8.18
CA LEU A 87 -3.82 -22.33 6.88
C LEU A 87 -2.51 -21.78 6.29
N PRO A 88 -1.55 -22.63 5.91
CA PRO A 88 -0.34 -22.19 5.24
C PRO A 88 -0.61 -21.64 3.83
N GLY A 89 0.13 -20.61 3.45
CA GLY A 89 0.17 -20.08 2.10
C GLY A 89 1.61 -19.88 1.62
N LEU A 90 1.82 -19.89 0.30
CA LEU A 90 3.13 -19.69 -0.33
C LEU A 90 3.08 -18.61 -1.42
N TRP A 91 4.14 -17.80 -1.48
CA TRP A 91 4.42 -16.91 -2.60
C TRP A 91 5.15 -17.65 -3.73
N VAL A 92 4.86 -17.31 -4.98
CA VAL A 92 5.55 -17.80 -6.19
C VAL A 92 5.66 -16.68 -7.23
N ALA A 93 6.78 -16.62 -7.97
CA ALA A 93 7.11 -15.58 -8.97
C ALA A 93 6.43 -15.79 -10.33
N GLY A 94 5.34 -16.56 -10.37
CA GLY A 94 4.63 -16.85 -11.60
C GLY A 94 5.53 -17.57 -12.60
N ASN A 95 5.69 -16.99 -13.78
CA ASN A 95 6.56 -17.50 -14.84
C ASN A 95 7.86 -16.69 -15.05
N SER A 96 8.20 -15.80 -14.13
CA SER A 96 9.52 -15.19 -14.07
C SER A 96 10.52 -16.11 -13.37
N CYS A 97 11.77 -16.16 -13.83
CA CYS A 97 12.84 -16.92 -13.17
C CYS A 97 13.50 -16.10 -12.04
N LEU A 98 12.73 -15.27 -11.32
CA LEU A 98 13.26 -14.41 -10.26
C LEU A 98 13.88 -15.25 -9.13
N ALA A 99 15.20 -15.12 -8.98
CA ALA A 99 16.01 -15.90 -8.03
C ALA A 99 15.83 -17.42 -8.18
N LEU A 100 15.59 -17.90 -9.41
CA LEU A 100 15.49 -19.31 -9.75
C LEU A 100 16.48 -19.67 -10.86
N ASP A 101 17.04 -20.85 -10.75
CA ASP A 101 17.81 -21.49 -11.80
C ASP A 101 16.86 -22.48 -12.51
N PRO A 102 16.64 -22.35 -13.83
CA PRO A 102 15.70 -23.21 -14.53
C PRO A 102 16.05 -24.69 -14.38
N VAL A 103 15.07 -25.51 -13.99
CA VAL A 103 15.24 -26.97 -13.97
C VAL A 103 15.13 -27.54 -15.39
N PRO A 104 15.65 -28.74 -15.68
CA PRO A 104 15.66 -29.29 -17.04
C PRO A 104 14.30 -29.33 -17.74
N ALA A 105 13.21 -29.53 -16.97
CA ALA A 105 11.85 -29.54 -17.49
C ALA A 105 11.34 -28.19 -18.02
N TRP A 106 12.06 -27.08 -17.76
CA TRP A 106 11.65 -25.74 -18.18
C TRP A 106 12.38 -25.27 -19.44
N HIS A 107 13.46 -25.94 -19.85
CA HIS A 107 14.36 -25.42 -20.88
C HIS A 107 13.68 -25.14 -22.23
N ASP A 108 12.68 -25.95 -22.60
CA ASP A 108 11.89 -25.77 -23.83
C ASP A 108 10.83 -24.67 -23.73
N SER A 109 10.66 -24.08 -22.54
CA SER A 109 9.72 -23.00 -22.24
C SER A 109 10.41 -21.64 -22.13
N LEU A 110 11.74 -21.61 -21.97
CA LEU A 110 12.50 -20.40 -21.65
C LEU A 110 12.56 -19.39 -22.81
N THR A 111 12.55 -18.11 -22.46
CA THR A 111 13.01 -17.03 -23.33
C THR A 111 14.48 -17.20 -23.72
N GLU A 112 14.92 -16.50 -24.76
CA GLU A 112 16.33 -16.51 -25.21
C GLU A 112 17.32 -16.12 -24.11
N ASP A 113 16.92 -15.18 -23.24
CA ASP A 113 17.72 -14.70 -22.10
C ASP A 113 17.50 -15.49 -20.80
N ASN A 114 16.71 -16.57 -20.85
CA ASN A 114 16.36 -17.43 -19.73
C ASN A 114 15.73 -16.71 -18.52
N THR A 115 15.08 -15.56 -18.73
CA THR A 115 14.48 -14.78 -17.64
C THR A 115 13.02 -15.13 -17.34
N ALA A 116 12.32 -15.77 -18.26
CA ALA A 116 10.92 -16.16 -18.08
C ALA A 116 10.55 -17.41 -18.88
N CYS A 117 9.47 -18.08 -18.47
CA CYS A 117 8.97 -19.30 -19.09
C CYS A 117 7.61 -19.10 -19.77
N CYS A 118 7.42 -19.70 -20.93
CA CYS A 118 6.15 -19.74 -21.64
C CYS A 118 5.14 -20.62 -20.90
N LEU A 119 3.86 -20.23 -20.95
CA LEU A 119 2.79 -20.92 -20.24
C LEU A 119 2.02 -21.90 -21.12
N PHE A 120 2.04 -21.70 -22.45
CA PHE A 120 1.31 -22.55 -23.40
C PHE A 120 2.21 -23.51 -24.19
N SER A 121 3.53 -23.36 -24.11
CA SER A 121 4.50 -24.20 -24.81
C SER A 121 5.64 -24.61 -23.87
N GLY A 122 6.07 -25.87 -24.00
CA GLY A 122 7.12 -26.48 -23.18
C GLY A 122 6.61 -27.05 -21.85
N GLY A 123 7.55 -27.51 -21.00
CA GLY A 123 7.26 -28.22 -19.76
C GLY A 123 7.04 -27.37 -18.51
N PHE A 124 7.32 -26.05 -18.54
CA PHE A 124 7.28 -25.19 -17.35
C PHE A 124 5.93 -25.20 -16.63
N PHE A 125 4.84 -24.88 -17.34
CA PHE A 125 3.57 -24.62 -16.67
C PHE A 125 2.95 -25.90 -16.08
N ALA A 126 3.10 -27.04 -16.75
CA ALA A 126 2.73 -28.33 -16.19
C ALA A 126 3.52 -28.64 -14.91
N HIS A 127 4.85 -28.48 -14.96
CA HIS A 127 5.71 -28.65 -13.78
C HIS A 127 5.33 -27.69 -12.64
N PHE A 128 4.99 -26.44 -12.95
CA PHE A 128 4.55 -25.44 -11.98
C PHE A 128 3.26 -25.85 -11.28
N LEU A 129 2.23 -26.27 -12.03
CA LEU A 129 0.98 -26.75 -11.46
C LEU A 129 1.18 -28.00 -10.58
N GLU A 130 2.06 -28.92 -10.99
CA GLU A 130 2.45 -30.07 -10.15
C GLU A 130 3.16 -29.64 -8.85
N SER A 131 4.02 -28.61 -8.91
CA SER A 131 4.64 -28.06 -7.70
C SER A 131 3.59 -27.46 -6.75
N LEU A 132 2.58 -26.75 -7.27
CA LEU A 132 1.46 -26.27 -6.45
C LEU A 132 0.65 -27.43 -5.84
N HIS A 133 0.40 -28.48 -6.62
CA HIS A 133 -0.29 -29.68 -6.17
C HIS A 133 0.47 -30.35 -5.01
N LEU A 134 1.79 -30.53 -5.15
CA LEU A 134 2.64 -31.08 -4.10
C LEU A 134 2.47 -30.33 -2.77
N TRP A 135 2.47 -29.00 -2.80
CA TRP A 135 2.28 -28.20 -1.59
C TRP A 135 0.84 -28.23 -1.07
N TYR A 136 -0.14 -28.32 -1.96
CA TYR A 136 -1.54 -28.49 -1.56
C TYR A 136 -1.75 -29.79 -0.77
N GLU A 137 -1.16 -30.91 -1.22
CA GLU A 137 -1.20 -32.19 -0.50
C GLU A 137 -0.56 -32.10 0.89
N ARG A 138 0.38 -31.15 1.07
CA ARG A 138 1.03 -30.86 2.35
C ARG A 138 0.29 -29.83 3.22
N GLY A 139 -0.94 -29.46 2.85
CA GLY A 139 -1.80 -28.58 3.64
C GLY A 139 -1.75 -27.10 3.25
N VAL A 140 -0.94 -26.69 2.27
CA VAL A 140 -0.98 -25.31 1.75
C VAL A 140 -2.33 -25.06 1.07
N ARG A 141 -2.95 -23.91 1.35
CA ARG A 141 -4.28 -23.55 0.82
C ARG A 141 -4.31 -22.21 0.10
N LEU A 142 -3.23 -21.43 0.14
CA LEU A 142 -3.16 -20.13 -0.50
C LEU A 142 -1.88 -20.02 -1.34
N PHE A 143 -2.02 -19.57 -2.58
CA PHE A 143 -0.89 -19.22 -3.43
C PHE A 143 -0.97 -17.75 -3.86
N LYS A 144 0.06 -16.97 -3.50
CA LYS A 144 0.27 -15.61 -3.99
C LYS A 144 1.14 -15.70 -5.23
N VAL A 145 0.56 -15.37 -6.39
CA VAL A 145 1.25 -15.41 -7.68
C VAL A 145 1.67 -14.00 -8.07
N ASP A 146 2.97 -13.81 -8.23
CA ASP A 146 3.61 -12.53 -8.48
C ASP A 146 4.41 -12.54 -9.79
N PHE A 147 4.85 -11.39 -10.25
CA PHE A 147 5.75 -11.22 -11.40
C PHE A 147 5.41 -12.02 -12.67
N MET A 148 4.13 -12.06 -13.06
CA MET A 148 3.72 -12.70 -14.33
C MET A 148 4.22 -11.90 -15.54
N ASN A 149 4.71 -12.62 -16.55
CA ASN A 149 5.05 -12.08 -17.86
C ASN A 149 4.30 -12.85 -18.96
N PHE A 150 3.17 -12.30 -19.43
CA PHE A 150 2.37 -12.95 -20.47
C PHE A 150 2.95 -12.76 -21.88
N ASP A 151 3.97 -11.93 -22.08
CA ASP A 151 4.56 -11.68 -23.40
C ASP A 151 5.69 -12.68 -23.74
N THR A 152 5.89 -13.68 -22.88
CA THR A 152 6.98 -14.66 -22.94
C THR A 152 6.73 -15.79 -23.95
N ALA A 153 7.73 -16.11 -24.78
CA ALA A 153 7.76 -17.29 -25.61
C ALA A 153 9.20 -17.80 -25.84
N PRO A 154 9.40 -19.10 -26.14
CA PRO A 154 10.69 -19.62 -26.57
C PRO A 154 11.07 -19.08 -27.96
N PRO A 155 12.37 -19.04 -28.32
CA PRO A 155 12.82 -18.49 -29.60
C PRO A 155 12.09 -19.06 -30.82
N ALA A 156 11.83 -20.37 -30.84
CA ALA A 156 11.13 -21.03 -31.95
C ALA A 156 9.68 -20.55 -32.14
N ILE A 157 8.99 -20.21 -31.03
CA ILE A 157 7.63 -19.68 -31.05
C ILE A 157 7.64 -18.19 -31.36
N ALA A 158 8.58 -17.43 -30.77
CA ALA A 158 8.72 -15.99 -31.01
C ALA A 158 8.99 -15.64 -32.48
N GLN A 159 9.60 -16.56 -33.25
CA GLN A 159 9.84 -16.40 -34.69
C GLN A 159 8.60 -16.63 -35.56
N THR A 160 7.56 -17.29 -35.04
CA THR A 160 6.41 -17.76 -35.84
C THR A 160 5.07 -17.16 -35.42
N MET A 161 5.00 -16.48 -34.27
CA MET A 161 3.78 -15.88 -33.74
C MET A 161 3.95 -14.38 -33.47
N LEU A 162 2.86 -13.63 -33.59
CA LEU A 162 2.82 -12.23 -33.21
C LEU A 162 2.84 -12.09 -31.67
N PRO A 163 3.42 -11.00 -31.12
CA PRO A 163 3.41 -10.75 -29.67
C PRO A 163 2.03 -10.79 -29.03
N SER A 164 1.00 -10.29 -29.72
CA SER A 164 -0.39 -10.32 -29.24
C SER A 164 -0.97 -11.74 -29.17
N GLU A 165 -0.57 -12.62 -30.10
CA GLU A 165 -1.01 -14.01 -30.11
C GLU A 165 -0.33 -14.80 -28.99
N ILE A 166 0.98 -14.59 -28.78
CA ILE A 166 1.74 -15.15 -27.66
C ILE A 166 1.08 -14.76 -26.33
N ARG A 167 0.79 -13.47 -26.16
CA ARG A 167 0.11 -12.96 -24.97
C ARG A 167 -1.24 -13.61 -24.75
N ALA A 168 -2.08 -13.66 -25.79
CA ALA A 168 -3.40 -14.27 -25.71
C ALA A 168 -3.32 -15.76 -25.34
N GLN A 169 -2.39 -16.52 -25.92
CA GLN A 169 -2.21 -17.94 -25.62
C GLN A 169 -1.68 -18.17 -24.20
N ASN A 170 -0.73 -17.38 -23.71
CA ASN A 170 -0.26 -17.47 -22.34
C ASN A 170 -1.37 -17.19 -21.33
N ILE A 171 -2.18 -16.14 -21.54
CA ILE A 171 -3.34 -15.82 -20.69
C ILE A 171 -4.34 -16.98 -20.70
N ALA A 172 -4.67 -17.49 -21.89
CA ALA A 172 -5.63 -18.58 -22.04
C ALA A 172 -5.16 -19.87 -21.34
N ALA A 173 -3.90 -20.26 -21.55
CA ALA A 173 -3.28 -21.43 -20.91
C ALA A 173 -3.30 -21.27 -19.39
N PHE A 174 -2.90 -20.11 -18.88
CA PHE A 174 -2.84 -19.84 -17.44
C PHE A 174 -4.22 -19.91 -16.77
N ILE A 175 -5.23 -19.24 -17.34
CA ILE A 175 -6.61 -19.30 -16.84
C ILE A 175 -7.13 -20.74 -16.88
N ALA A 176 -6.93 -21.46 -17.98
CA ALA A 176 -7.39 -22.85 -18.12
C ALA A 176 -6.73 -23.77 -17.08
N GLY A 177 -5.40 -23.64 -16.89
CA GLY A 177 -4.64 -24.40 -15.90
C GLY A 177 -5.13 -24.15 -14.47
N LEU A 178 -5.31 -22.87 -14.07
CA LEU A 178 -5.80 -22.54 -12.74
C LEU A 178 -7.26 -22.96 -12.51
N LYS A 179 -8.13 -22.90 -13.54
CA LYS A 179 -9.49 -23.44 -13.46
C LYS A 179 -9.48 -24.94 -13.20
N ARG A 180 -8.65 -25.69 -13.93
CA ARG A 180 -8.48 -27.13 -13.72
C ARG A 180 -7.94 -27.42 -12.32
N PHE A 181 -6.89 -26.71 -11.90
CA PHE A 181 -6.33 -26.86 -10.56
C PHE A 181 -7.38 -26.63 -9.48
N ARG A 182 -8.20 -25.58 -9.60
CA ARG A 182 -9.29 -25.30 -8.64
C ARG A 182 -10.40 -26.36 -8.67
N HIS A 183 -10.67 -26.96 -9.82
CA HIS A 183 -11.62 -28.07 -9.92
C HIS A 183 -11.14 -29.28 -9.12
N GLU A 184 -9.84 -29.60 -9.22
CA GLU A 184 -9.19 -30.69 -8.48
C GLU A 184 -8.98 -30.31 -6.99
N HIS A 185 -8.85 -29.02 -6.68
CA HIS A 185 -8.55 -28.47 -5.36
C HIS A 185 -9.53 -27.35 -4.96
N PRO A 186 -10.81 -27.66 -4.64
CA PRO A 186 -11.86 -26.65 -4.45
C PRO A 186 -11.62 -25.68 -3.27
N GLY A 187 -10.75 -26.04 -2.33
CA GLY A 187 -10.37 -25.20 -1.19
C GLY A 187 -9.18 -24.26 -1.43
N VAL A 188 -8.61 -24.21 -2.64
CA VAL A 188 -7.47 -23.33 -2.95
C VAL A 188 -7.89 -21.86 -3.04
N VAL A 189 -7.05 -20.98 -2.50
CA VAL A 189 -7.11 -19.54 -2.64
C VAL A 189 -5.95 -19.06 -3.53
N PHE A 190 -6.27 -18.25 -4.54
CA PHE A 190 -5.25 -17.64 -5.41
C PHE A 190 -5.28 -16.12 -5.28
N LEU A 191 -4.14 -15.50 -5.03
CA LEU A 191 -3.99 -14.04 -5.06
C LEU A 191 -3.11 -13.64 -6.25
N ALA A 192 -3.57 -12.68 -7.06
CA ALA A 192 -2.80 -12.12 -8.16
C ALA A 192 -2.08 -10.85 -7.71
N TYR A 193 -0.76 -10.78 -7.85
CA TYR A 193 0.07 -9.62 -7.52
C TYR A 193 0.59 -8.90 -8.77
N ASN A 194 1.90 -8.79 -8.99
CA ASN A 194 2.42 -8.00 -10.11
C ASN A 194 2.30 -8.77 -11.44
N GLY A 195 2.03 -8.05 -12.53
CA GLY A 195 2.08 -8.58 -13.90
C GLY A 195 0.73 -8.92 -14.53
N PHE A 196 -0.38 -8.60 -13.85
CA PHE A 196 -1.74 -8.87 -14.34
C PHE A 196 -2.39 -7.68 -15.02
N GLU A 197 -1.82 -6.49 -14.87
CA GLU A 197 -2.22 -5.31 -15.63
C GLU A 197 -1.72 -5.39 -17.07
N GLU A 198 -2.49 -4.81 -18.00
CA GLU A 198 -2.03 -4.58 -19.36
C GLU A 198 -0.82 -3.64 -19.34
N GLN A 199 0.31 -4.12 -19.86
CA GLN A 199 1.51 -3.30 -19.97
C GLN A 199 1.29 -2.22 -21.03
N THR A 200 1.07 -0.99 -20.59
CA THR A 200 1.01 0.12 -21.54
C THR A 200 2.41 0.53 -21.97
N ARG A 201 2.81 0.16 -23.19
CA ARG A 201 3.97 0.79 -23.85
C ARG A 201 3.53 2.15 -24.38
N TYR A 202 4.06 3.23 -23.85
CA TYR A 202 3.86 4.57 -24.42
C TYR A 202 5.21 5.10 -24.90
N ARG A 203 5.36 5.27 -26.24
CA ARG A 203 6.57 5.81 -26.89
C ARG A 203 7.89 5.14 -26.46
N GLY A 204 7.92 3.80 -26.42
CA GLY A 204 9.16 3.06 -26.17
C GLY A 204 9.56 2.89 -24.70
N ALA A 205 8.83 3.48 -23.75
CA ALA A 205 8.98 3.19 -22.32
C ALA A 205 7.84 2.28 -21.84
N SER A 206 8.18 1.22 -21.12
CA SER A 206 7.21 0.42 -20.36
C SER A 206 6.75 1.26 -19.18
N TYR A 207 5.47 1.68 -19.18
CA TYR A 207 4.90 2.32 -18.01
C TYR A 207 4.22 1.23 -17.18
N VAL A 208 4.74 1.00 -15.98
CA VAL A 208 4.00 0.28 -14.94
C VAL A 208 2.72 1.07 -14.70
N THR A 209 1.58 0.42 -14.89
CA THR A 209 0.30 1.09 -14.73
C THR A 209 0.19 1.66 -13.32
N GLN A 210 -0.19 2.95 -13.22
CA GLN A 210 -0.42 3.66 -11.94
C GLN A 210 0.79 3.70 -10.99
N SER A 211 1.98 3.94 -11.55
CA SER A 211 3.21 4.15 -10.76
C SER A 211 3.17 5.39 -9.86
N ASN A 212 2.23 6.31 -10.06
CA ASN A 212 1.99 7.50 -9.25
C ASN A 212 0.51 7.92 -9.32
N THR A 213 0.05 8.76 -8.39
CA THR A 213 -1.36 9.15 -8.21
C THR A 213 -1.79 10.36 -9.04
N SER A 214 -0.85 11.00 -9.73
CA SER A 214 -1.13 12.13 -10.65
C SER A 214 -1.40 11.70 -12.09
N LEU A 215 -1.19 10.43 -12.42
CA LEU A 215 -1.41 9.92 -13.77
C LEU A 215 -2.90 9.94 -14.13
N PRO A 216 -3.23 10.28 -15.39
CA PRO A 216 -4.58 10.10 -15.89
C PRO A 216 -5.03 8.64 -15.78
N PHE A 217 -6.29 8.44 -15.41
CA PHE A 217 -6.89 7.11 -15.32
C PHE A 217 -6.79 6.35 -16.65
N ARG A 218 -6.50 5.04 -16.56
CA ARG A 218 -6.49 4.11 -17.70
C ARG A 218 -7.19 2.81 -17.32
N LYS A 219 -7.91 2.24 -18.29
CA LYS A 219 -8.43 0.88 -18.21
C LYS A 219 -7.33 -0.09 -18.62
N VAL A 220 -6.82 -0.85 -17.67
CA VAL A 220 -5.69 -1.78 -17.84
C VAL A 220 -5.94 -3.15 -17.24
N MET A 221 -7.06 -3.34 -16.51
CA MET A 221 -7.36 -4.62 -15.89
C MET A 221 -8.24 -5.46 -16.82
N ASP A 222 -7.83 -6.70 -17.01
CA ASP A 222 -8.69 -7.74 -17.57
C ASP A 222 -9.52 -8.37 -16.46
N THR A 223 -10.85 -8.21 -16.52
CA THR A 223 -11.75 -8.75 -15.49
C THR A 223 -11.87 -10.27 -15.53
N ARG A 224 -11.39 -10.94 -16.58
CA ARG A 224 -11.31 -12.42 -16.64
C ARG A 224 -10.38 -12.99 -15.58
N TRP A 225 -9.44 -12.20 -15.05
CA TRP A 225 -8.64 -12.63 -13.90
C TRP A 225 -9.50 -13.00 -12.69
N LEU A 226 -10.69 -12.40 -12.56
CA LEU A 226 -11.64 -12.71 -11.50
C LEU A 226 -12.26 -14.11 -11.61
N GLU A 227 -12.07 -14.83 -12.72
CA GLU A 227 -12.51 -16.21 -12.90
C GLU A 227 -11.61 -17.21 -12.16
N VAL A 228 -10.36 -16.84 -11.88
CA VAL A 228 -9.35 -17.74 -11.30
C VAL A 228 -8.71 -17.23 -10.02
N PHE A 229 -8.63 -15.91 -9.82
CA PHE A 229 -8.07 -15.29 -8.62
C PHE A 229 -9.14 -14.89 -7.63
N ASP A 230 -8.92 -15.14 -6.35
CA ASP A 230 -9.78 -14.75 -5.26
C ASP A 230 -9.68 -13.25 -4.95
N ALA A 231 -8.49 -12.66 -5.09
CA ALA A 231 -8.30 -11.21 -5.07
C ALA A 231 -7.15 -10.81 -5.99
N ILE A 232 -7.19 -9.55 -6.43
CA ILE A 232 -6.15 -8.94 -7.26
C ILE A 232 -5.59 -7.75 -6.49
N TYR A 233 -4.28 -7.76 -6.29
CA TYR A 233 -3.56 -6.73 -5.58
C TYR A 233 -3.41 -5.47 -6.41
N CYS A 234 -3.57 -4.32 -5.78
CA CYS A 234 -3.56 -3.02 -6.45
C CYS A 234 -2.26 -2.23 -6.29
N GLY A 235 -1.12 -2.88 -5.98
CA GLY A 235 0.19 -2.22 -5.97
C GLY A 235 0.75 -1.93 -4.57
N ASP A 236 2.08 -1.80 -4.51
CA ASP A 236 2.80 -1.68 -3.23
C ASP A 236 2.50 -0.34 -2.59
N PRO A 237 2.29 -0.26 -1.27
CA PRO A 237 2.10 1.00 -0.59
C PRO A 237 3.32 1.93 -0.78
N ARG A 238 3.14 2.97 -1.57
CA ARG A 238 4.11 4.06 -1.82
C ARG A 238 3.52 5.38 -1.36
N PRO A 239 4.28 6.46 -1.22
CA PRO A 239 3.67 7.78 -0.98
C PRO A 239 2.88 8.27 -2.20
N ALA A 240 1.77 8.98 -1.97
CA ALA A 240 1.01 9.67 -3.00
C ALA A 240 1.78 10.91 -3.53
N ASP A 241 1.35 11.45 -4.67
CA ASP A 241 1.84 12.75 -5.17
C ASP A 241 1.13 13.95 -4.53
N VAL A 242 0.28 13.70 -3.53
CA VAL A 242 -0.31 14.73 -2.67
C VAL A 242 0.67 15.02 -1.53
N PRO A 243 1.15 16.26 -1.36
CA PRO A 243 2.09 16.57 -0.29
C PRO A 243 1.45 16.48 1.09
N ALA A 244 2.18 15.87 2.01
CA ALA A 244 1.78 15.68 3.39
C ALA A 244 2.95 15.96 4.32
N MET A 245 2.71 16.67 5.42
CA MET A 245 3.69 16.76 6.50
C MET A 245 3.84 15.38 7.19
N ASN A 246 2.75 14.62 7.30
CA ASN A 246 2.81 13.24 7.75
C ASN A 246 3.12 12.29 6.56
N PHE A 247 4.36 11.81 6.52
CA PHE A 247 4.81 10.88 5.47
C PHE A 247 3.95 9.61 5.37
N TRP A 248 3.49 9.07 6.49
CA TRP A 248 2.68 7.84 6.52
C TRP A 248 1.28 8.08 5.97
N ARG A 249 0.69 9.25 6.21
CA ARG A 249 -0.60 9.62 5.63
C ARG A 249 -0.54 9.68 4.11
N ALA A 250 0.57 10.15 3.53
CA ALA A 250 0.76 10.09 2.08
C ALA A 250 0.75 8.65 1.53
N LYS A 251 1.25 7.66 2.29
CA LYS A 251 1.15 6.24 1.90
C LYS A 251 -0.28 5.71 1.94
N ASP A 252 -1.05 6.15 2.94
CA ASP A 252 -2.46 5.78 3.05
C ASP A 252 -3.26 6.32 1.85
N VAL A 253 -3.06 7.60 1.50
CA VAL A 253 -3.70 8.25 0.35
C VAL A 253 -3.37 7.56 -0.97
N TYR A 254 -2.13 7.07 -1.14
CA TYR A 254 -1.77 6.29 -2.32
C TYR A 254 -2.56 4.98 -2.39
N SER A 255 -2.60 4.24 -1.29
CA SER A 255 -3.31 2.95 -1.24
C SER A 255 -4.80 3.14 -1.51
N ASP A 256 -5.38 4.22 -0.98
CA ASP A 256 -6.77 4.60 -1.27
C ASP A 256 -6.98 4.96 -2.74
N HIS A 257 -6.04 5.70 -3.36
CA HIS A 257 -6.08 6.00 -4.80
C HIS A 257 -6.04 4.72 -5.64
N MET A 258 -5.16 3.78 -5.31
CA MET A 258 -5.02 2.53 -6.05
C MET A 258 -6.28 1.67 -5.99
N VAL A 259 -6.90 1.55 -4.81
CA VAL A 259 -8.19 0.85 -4.67
C VAL A 259 -9.26 1.50 -5.54
N ARG A 260 -9.36 2.83 -5.51
CA ARG A 260 -10.34 3.57 -6.33
C ARG A 260 -10.08 3.38 -7.82
N ALA A 261 -8.82 3.38 -8.24
CA ALA A 261 -8.44 3.19 -9.63
C ALA A 261 -8.70 1.75 -10.11
N TYR A 262 -8.52 0.75 -9.27
CA TYR A 262 -8.90 -0.64 -9.55
C TYR A 262 -10.43 -0.83 -9.58
N ALA A 263 -11.16 -0.14 -8.71
CA ALA A 263 -12.63 -0.13 -8.75
C ALA A 263 -13.16 0.48 -10.05
N LEU A 264 -12.57 1.59 -10.52
CA LEU A 264 -12.88 2.20 -11.83
C LEU A 264 -12.51 1.31 -13.02
N ASN A 265 -11.60 0.36 -12.82
CA ASN A 265 -11.29 -0.70 -13.79
C ASN A 265 -12.33 -1.83 -13.82
N GLY A 266 -13.37 -1.77 -12.97
CA GLY A 266 -14.48 -2.72 -12.94
C GLY A 266 -14.30 -3.86 -11.95
N LEU A 267 -13.29 -3.81 -11.08
CA LEU A 267 -13.15 -4.78 -10.00
C LEU A 267 -14.06 -4.37 -8.83
N PRO A 268 -14.87 -5.28 -8.28
CA PRO A 268 -15.59 -5.00 -7.04
C PRO A 268 -14.60 -4.88 -5.88
N LEU A 269 -14.88 -4.00 -4.91
CA LEU A 269 -13.99 -3.75 -3.77
C LEU A 269 -13.59 -5.03 -3.02
N SER A 270 -14.53 -5.97 -2.87
CA SER A 270 -14.29 -7.28 -2.24
C SER A 270 -13.22 -8.14 -2.92
N ARG A 271 -12.86 -7.83 -4.17
CA ARG A 271 -11.88 -8.57 -4.97
C ARG A 271 -10.59 -7.81 -5.18
N ILE A 272 -10.43 -6.66 -4.52
CA ILE A 272 -9.20 -5.87 -4.51
C ILE A 272 -8.45 -6.16 -3.20
N ASP A 273 -7.23 -6.67 -3.32
CA ASP A 273 -6.27 -6.72 -2.20
C ASP A 273 -5.52 -5.39 -2.17
N ASN A 274 -5.71 -4.63 -1.09
CA ASN A 274 -5.13 -3.30 -1.01
C ASN A 274 -3.70 -3.28 -0.48
N SER A 275 -3.24 -4.36 0.18
CA SER A 275 -1.91 -4.47 0.82
C SER A 275 -1.48 -3.27 1.68
N GLY A 276 -2.44 -2.46 2.15
CA GLY A 276 -2.12 -1.17 2.76
C GLY A 276 -1.58 -1.29 4.18
N PHE A 277 -1.86 -2.40 4.88
CA PHE A 277 -1.34 -2.62 6.22
C PHE A 277 0.05 -3.23 6.18
N MET A 278 1.06 -2.45 6.56
CA MET A 278 2.45 -2.89 6.63
C MET A 278 3.19 -2.19 7.77
N ILE A 279 3.61 -2.99 8.76
CA ILE A 279 4.44 -2.55 9.90
C ILE A 279 5.77 -3.31 9.87
N GLY A 280 6.87 -2.68 10.25
CA GLY A 280 8.15 -3.37 10.20
C GLY A 280 9.36 -2.45 10.31
N THR A 281 10.53 -3.07 10.42
CA THR A 281 11.81 -2.38 10.57
C THR A 281 12.75 -2.72 9.42
N THR A 282 12.20 -2.97 8.23
CA THR A 282 12.95 -3.27 7.01
C THR A 282 12.65 -2.27 5.89
N GLY A 283 13.46 -2.32 4.84
CA GLY A 283 13.43 -1.40 3.69
C GLY A 283 12.09 -1.31 2.97
N THR A 284 11.36 -2.40 2.77
CA THR A 284 10.08 -2.41 2.01
C THR A 284 9.06 -1.45 2.64
N CYS A 285 9.02 -1.38 3.97
CA CYS A 285 8.12 -0.50 4.70
C CYS A 285 8.74 0.86 5.07
N TYR A 286 9.94 1.16 4.57
CA TYR A 286 10.71 2.37 4.87
C TYR A 286 11.03 2.54 6.37
N TYR A 287 11.28 1.42 7.07
CA TYR A 287 11.55 1.38 8.51
C TYR A 287 10.45 2.06 9.34
N ARG A 288 9.18 1.83 8.99
CA ARG A 288 8.02 2.47 9.63
C ARG A 288 7.90 2.18 11.13
N GLY A 289 8.40 1.04 11.58
CA GLY A 289 8.02 0.48 12.88
C GLY A 289 6.50 0.29 12.91
N ALA A 290 5.87 0.80 13.98
CA ALA A 290 4.41 0.81 14.16
C ALA A 290 3.80 2.22 14.02
N ALA A 291 4.52 3.20 13.45
CA ALA A 291 4.00 4.57 13.37
C ALA A 291 2.66 4.63 12.60
N ALA A 292 1.67 5.33 13.15
CA ALA A 292 0.34 5.54 12.58
C ALA A 292 -0.41 4.25 12.18
N TRP A 293 -0.15 3.13 12.87
CA TRP A 293 -0.65 1.82 12.44
C TRP A 293 -2.17 1.66 12.59
N ARG A 294 -2.79 2.35 13.56
CA ARG A 294 -4.23 2.27 13.83
C ARG A 294 -5.05 2.86 12.67
N GLY A 295 -4.70 4.07 12.24
CA GLY A 295 -5.31 4.70 11.07
C GLY A 295 -5.10 3.89 9.79
N MET A 296 -3.88 3.36 9.59
CA MET A 296 -3.56 2.46 8.48
C MET A 296 -4.45 1.20 8.48
N LEU A 297 -4.65 0.56 9.64
CA LEU A 297 -5.52 -0.61 9.77
C LEU A 297 -6.97 -0.28 9.41
N LEU A 298 -7.50 0.83 9.93
CA LEU A 298 -8.88 1.25 9.66
C LEU A 298 -9.11 1.50 8.18
N LEU A 299 -8.17 2.15 7.49
CA LEU A 299 -8.28 2.36 6.05
C LEU A 299 -8.16 1.04 5.28
N SER A 300 -7.25 0.16 5.67
CA SER A 300 -7.12 -1.19 5.07
C SER A 300 -8.41 -2.00 5.16
N LEU A 301 -9.12 -1.92 6.29
CA LEU A 301 -10.42 -2.57 6.48
C LEU A 301 -11.56 -1.85 5.73
N ALA A 302 -11.57 -0.51 5.75
CA ALA A 302 -12.64 0.31 5.16
C ALA A 302 -12.72 0.20 3.63
N ARG A 303 -11.60 -0.12 2.97
CA ARG A 303 -11.55 -0.37 1.52
C ARG A 303 -12.39 -1.58 1.07
N GLY A 304 -12.84 -2.43 2.00
CA GLY A 304 -13.84 -3.47 1.73
C GLY A 304 -13.33 -4.74 1.05
N GLY A 305 -12.01 -4.90 0.90
CA GLY A 305 -11.40 -6.11 0.34
C GLY A 305 -11.69 -7.36 1.18
N TRP A 306 -11.91 -8.51 0.53
CA TRP A 306 -12.08 -9.78 1.24
C TRP A 306 -10.77 -10.50 1.49
N ALA A 307 -9.70 -10.20 0.75
CA ALA A 307 -8.36 -10.57 1.15
C ALA A 307 -7.78 -9.45 2.04
N ASN A 308 -8.03 -9.51 3.35
CA ASN A 308 -7.45 -8.55 4.28
C ASN A 308 -6.04 -9.01 4.62
N THR A 309 -5.05 -8.38 3.99
CA THR A 309 -3.63 -8.70 4.14
C THR A 309 -2.97 -7.82 5.20
N TYR A 310 -2.14 -8.43 6.03
CA TYR A 310 -1.40 -7.76 7.10
C TYR A 310 0.08 -8.12 7.00
N TYR A 311 0.88 -7.14 6.59
CA TYR A 311 2.31 -7.34 6.36
C TYR A 311 3.16 -6.99 7.57
N GLY A 312 4.17 -7.84 7.80
CA GLY A 312 5.40 -7.45 8.46
C GLY A 312 5.54 -7.92 9.90
N ASN A 313 6.19 -7.11 10.73
CA ASN A 313 6.68 -7.58 12.03
C ASN A 313 5.61 -7.46 13.13
N LEU A 314 5.02 -8.59 13.52
CA LEU A 314 3.99 -8.67 14.56
C LEU A 314 4.54 -8.46 15.98
N ASP A 315 5.86 -8.56 16.20
CA ASP A 315 6.51 -8.26 17.49
C ASP A 315 6.26 -6.80 17.94
N LEU A 316 5.90 -5.92 17.00
CA LEU A 316 5.68 -4.51 17.24
C LEU A 316 4.33 -4.20 17.91
N LEU A 317 3.42 -5.18 18.01
CA LEU A 317 2.08 -4.98 18.56
C LEU A 317 1.96 -5.62 19.94
N GLY A 318 1.72 -4.79 20.96
CA GLY A 318 1.51 -5.25 22.33
C GLY A 318 0.13 -5.88 22.55
N GLU A 319 -0.19 -6.21 23.81
CA GLU A 319 -1.51 -6.77 24.15
C GLU A 319 -2.65 -5.75 23.93
N ALA A 320 -2.44 -4.50 24.33
CA ALA A 320 -3.41 -3.44 24.12
C ALA A 320 -3.69 -3.21 22.61
N ASP A 321 -2.63 -3.27 21.80
CA ASP A 321 -2.74 -3.15 20.34
C ASP A 321 -3.51 -4.34 19.75
N ALA A 322 -3.27 -5.56 20.25
CA ALA A 322 -4.01 -6.75 19.82
C ALA A 322 -5.51 -6.64 20.11
N CYS A 323 -5.88 -6.21 21.33
CA CYS A 323 -7.28 -6.00 21.71
C CYS A 323 -7.95 -4.92 20.85
N TRP A 324 -7.22 -3.83 20.58
CA TRP A 324 -7.70 -2.76 19.71
C TRP A 324 -7.88 -3.23 18.27
N PHE A 325 -6.90 -3.96 17.73
CA PHE A 325 -6.96 -4.57 16.40
C PHE A 325 -8.18 -5.49 16.31
N ALA A 326 -8.31 -6.46 17.22
CA ALA A 326 -9.40 -7.42 17.25
C ALA A 326 -10.77 -6.72 17.20
N LYS A 327 -10.93 -5.65 17.98
CA LYS A 327 -12.14 -4.84 17.99
C LYS A 327 -12.41 -4.18 16.64
N ALA A 328 -11.44 -3.47 16.06
CA ALA A 328 -11.58 -2.82 14.76
C ALA A 328 -11.88 -3.85 13.65
N GLN A 329 -11.16 -4.97 13.65
CA GLN A 329 -11.34 -6.05 12.68
C GLN A 329 -12.74 -6.67 12.78
N ALA A 330 -13.23 -6.95 13.99
CA ALA A 330 -14.57 -7.49 14.19
C ALA A 330 -15.67 -6.55 13.70
N MET A 331 -15.49 -5.23 13.86
CA MET A 331 -16.44 -4.23 13.38
C MET A 331 -16.59 -4.25 11.86
N PHE A 332 -15.47 -4.28 11.13
CA PHE A 332 -15.46 -4.21 9.67
C PHE A 332 -15.70 -5.54 8.98
N MET A 333 -15.12 -6.65 9.45
CA MET A 333 -15.24 -7.94 8.76
C MET A 333 -16.68 -8.46 8.71
N ASP A 334 -17.50 -8.17 9.72
CA ASP A 334 -18.94 -8.47 9.69
C ASP A 334 -19.65 -7.72 8.55
N LEU A 335 -19.36 -6.42 8.39
CA LEU A 335 -19.90 -5.60 7.31
C LEU A 335 -19.35 -5.98 5.93
N GLN A 336 -18.09 -6.39 5.84
CA GLN A 336 -17.52 -6.91 4.59
C GLN A 336 -18.19 -8.23 4.18
N ALA A 337 -18.56 -9.08 5.14
CA ALA A 337 -19.16 -10.39 4.89
C ALA A 337 -20.65 -10.30 4.53
N HIS A 338 -21.38 -9.42 5.18
CA HIS A 338 -22.85 -9.40 5.15
C HIS A 338 -23.46 -8.07 4.70
N GLY A 339 -22.65 -7.02 4.62
CA GLY A 339 -23.06 -5.69 4.21
C GLY A 339 -22.63 -5.33 2.79
N ARG A 340 -22.57 -4.03 2.53
CA ARG A 340 -22.07 -3.40 1.30
C ARG A 340 -20.94 -2.45 1.64
N CYS A 341 -19.88 -2.49 0.86
CA CYS A 341 -18.77 -1.54 0.95
C CYS A 341 -18.73 -0.70 -0.32
N ASP A 342 -18.68 0.62 -0.15
CA ASP A 342 -18.61 1.58 -1.25
C ASP A 342 -17.62 2.70 -0.92
N ALA A 343 -17.19 3.44 -1.93
CA ALA A 343 -16.37 4.63 -1.78
C ALA A 343 -17.13 5.87 -2.25
N PHE A 344 -16.83 7.04 -1.67
CA PHE A 344 -17.51 8.30 -1.98
C PHE A 344 -16.52 9.47 -2.02
N GLY A 345 -16.99 10.64 -2.48
CA GLY A 345 -16.16 11.83 -2.61
C GLY A 345 -15.08 11.72 -3.70
N ALA A 346 -14.05 12.55 -3.59
CA ALA A 346 -13.05 12.74 -4.63
C ALA A 346 -12.13 11.52 -4.84
N MET A 347 -11.32 11.58 -5.90
CA MET A 347 -10.23 10.63 -6.11
C MET A 347 -9.07 10.98 -5.17
N PRO A 348 -8.56 10.07 -4.32
CA PRO A 348 -7.59 10.43 -3.27
C PRO A 348 -6.36 11.18 -3.77
N GLY A 349 -5.87 10.82 -4.96
CA GLY A 349 -4.73 11.46 -5.63
C GLY A 349 -4.93 12.93 -6.04
N THR A 350 -6.15 13.46 -6.03
CA THR A 350 -6.40 14.89 -6.32
C THR A 350 -6.15 15.78 -5.11
N GLY A 351 -5.94 15.20 -3.93
CA GLY A 351 -5.74 15.96 -2.69
C GLY A 351 -7.02 16.60 -2.14
N GLU A 352 -8.19 16.16 -2.60
CA GLU A 352 -9.50 16.58 -2.10
C GLU A 352 -10.11 15.52 -1.17
N PRO A 353 -11.02 15.88 -0.25
CA PRO A 353 -11.60 14.92 0.69
C PRO A 353 -12.37 13.78 0.02
N TYR A 354 -12.28 12.60 0.64
CA TYR A 354 -12.91 11.36 0.19
C TYR A 354 -13.23 10.44 1.37
N GLY A 355 -13.89 9.32 1.09
CA GLY A 355 -14.07 8.30 2.10
C GLY A 355 -14.57 6.96 1.58
N PHE A 356 -14.81 6.06 2.54
CA PHE A 356 -15.36 4.74 2.36
C PHE A 356 -16.50 4.50 3.35
N VAL A 357 -17.50 3.74 2.94
CA VAL A 357 -18.63 3.32 3.78
C VAL A 357 -18.76 1.81 3.74
N ALA A 358 -18.91 1.20 4.91
CA ALA A 358 -19.30 -0.19 5.08
C ALA A 358 -20.64 -0.22 5.81
N ALA A 359 -21.69 -0.71 5.14
CA ALA A 359 -23.07 -0.61 5.61
C ALA A 359 -23.76 -1.97 5.68
N GLY A 360 -24.44 -2.25 6.79
CA GLY A 360 -25.28 -3.41 7.02
C GLY A 360 -26.70 -2.99 7.42
N ALA A 361 -27.55 -3.98 7.72
CA ALA A 361 -28.95 -3.73 8.05
C ALA A 361 -29.14 -2.83 9.29
N ASP A 362 -28.28 -2.99 10.31
CA ASP A 362 -28.46 -2.35 11.62
C ASP A 362 -27.49 -1.19 11.89
N GLY A 363 -26.69 -0.78 10.89
CA GLY A 363 -25.72 0.28 11.05
C GLY A 363 -24.61 0.27 10.01
N ALA A 364 -23.75 1.28 10.08
CA ALA A 364 -22.65 1.48 9.15
C ALA A 364 -21.42 2.08 9.82
N LEU A 365 -20.28 1.94 9.15
CA LEU A 365 -19.02 2.61 9.45
C LEU A 365 -18.64 3.48 8.27
N ILE A 366 -18.32 4.75 8.53
CA ILE A 366 -17.87 5.70 7.52
C ILE A 366 -16.47 6.18 7.89
N THR A 367 -15.49 5.88 7.03
CA THR A 367 -14.13 6.39 7.16
C THR A 367 -13.95 7.56 6.22
N VAL A 368 -13.51 8.71 6.74
CA VAL A 368 -13.35 9.96 5.98
C VAL A 368 -11.92 10.44 6.09
N VAL A 369 -11.34 10.91 4.98
CA VAL A 369 -9.97 11.43 4.92
C VAL A 369 -9.97 12.79 4.25
N ASN A 370 -9.31 13.76 4.89
CA ASN A 370 -8.97 15.04 4.28
C ASN A 370 -7.45 15.06 3.99
N PRO A 371 -7.02 14.79 2.75
CA PRO A 371 -5.59 14.77 2.41
C PRO A 371 -5.01 16.17 2.16
N SER A 372 -5.82 17.24 2.27
CA SER A 372 -5.42 18.59 1.88
C SER A 372 -4.65 19.34 2.98
N GLN A 373 -3.93 20.40 2.58
CA GLN A 373 -3.26 21.35 3.48
C GLN A 373 -4.23 22.44 3.98
N ARG A 374 -5.48 22.07 4.29
CA ARG A 374 -6.51 22.98 4.83
C ARG A 374 -7.51 22.21 5.67
N THR A 375 -8.20 22.89 6.56
CA THR A 375 -9.44 22.38 7.17
C THR A 375 -10.50 22.24 6.08
N ALA A 376 -11.22 21.13 6.06
CA ALA A 376 -12.26 20.85 5.07
C ALA A 376 -13.52 20.29 5.71
N THR A 377 -14.67 20.72 5.20
CA THR A 377 -15.98 20.17 5.55
C THR A 377 -16.43 19.23 4.44
N VAL A 378 -16.77 17.99 4.81
CA VAL A 378 -17.12 16.92 3.88
C VAL A 378 -18.62 16.62 4.00
N ASP A 379 -19.34 16.61 2.87
CA ASP A 379 -20.72 16.11 2.82
C ASP A 379 -20.72 14.57 2.91
N LEU A 380 -21.42 14.03 3.90
CA LEU A 380 -21.60 12.59 4.13
C LEU A 380 -22.82 12.03 3.41
N GLY A 381 -23.52 12.83 2.62
CA GLY A 381 -24.77 12.47 1.97
C GLY A 381 -24.75 11.18 1.17
N GLU A 382 -23.73 10.98 0.35
CA GLU A 382 -23.56 9.75 -0.44
C GLU A 382 -23.39 8.53 0.47
N ALA A 383 -22.56 8.65 1.50
CA ALA A 383 -22.31 7.59 2.47
C ALA A 383 -23.56 7.27 3.33
N LEU A 384 -24.28 8.31 3.78
CA LEU A 384 -25.53 8.16 4.54
C LEU A 384 -26.64 7.52 3.69
N ALA A 385 -26.73 7.90 2.41
CA ALA A 385 -27.67 7.26 1.48
C ALA A 385 -27.33 5.77 1.27
N ALA A 386 -26.06 5.44 1.09
CA ALA A 386 -25.59 4.06 0.96
C ALA A 386 -25.90 3.22 2.22
N ALA A 387 -25.81 3.83 3.40
CA ALA A 387 -26.15 3.21 4.67
C ALA A 387 -27.65 2.93 4.82
N SER A 388 -28.52 3.76 4.23
CA SER A 388 -29.99 3.62 4.34
C SER A 388 -30.51 3.57 5.80
N VAL A 389 -29.74 4.10 6.76
CA VAL A 389 -30.11 4.15 8.18
C VAL A 389 -30.25 5.61 8.64
N SER A 390 -31.44 5.98 9.12
CA SER A 390 -31.63 7.21 9.90
C SER A 390 -31.43 6.86 11.37
N ALA A 391 -30.23 7.10 11.90
CA ALA A 391 -29.80 6.58 13.18
C ALA A 391 -28.87 7.54 13.92
N PRO A 392 -28.62 7.30 15.23
CA PRO A 392 -27.56 7.99 15.95
C PRO A 392 -26.23 7.87 15.20
N VAL A 393 -25.45 8.94 15.27
CA VAL A 393 -24.13 9.08 14.67
C VAL A 393 -23.13 9.34 15.79
N ARG A 394 -21.97 8.69 15.76
CA ARG A 394 -20.89 8.90 16.74
C ARG A 394 -19.52 8.92 16.05
N LEU A 395 -18.66 9.84 16.47
CA LEU A 395 -17.24 9.79 16.15
C LEU A 395 -16.58 8.67 16.96
N LEU A 396 -15.98 7.69 16.28
CA LEU A 396 -15.38 6.51 16.92
C LEU A 396 -13.86 6.56 16.95
N PHE A 397 -13.23 7.26 16.00
CA PHE A 397 -11.79 7.40 15.91
C PHE A 397 -11.41 8.68 15.19
N TRP A 398 -10.30 9.30 15.60
CA TRP A 398 -9.66 10.40 14.87
C TRP A 398 -8.17 10.52 15.24
N ASP A 399 -7.41 11.21 14.40
CA ASP A 399 -6.03 11.61 14.72
C ASP A 399 -6.01 12.75 15.75
N ALA A 400 -5.06 12.74 16.68
CA ALA A 400 -4.95 13.75 17.75
C ALA A 400 -4.73 15.18 17.24
N GLY A 401 -4.94 16.19 18.10
CA GLY A 401 -4.76 17.61 17.77
C GLY A 401 -6.09 18.28 17.44
N PHE A 402 -6.37 18.55 16.16
CA PHE A 402 -7.67 19.08 15.74
C PHE A 402 -8.81 18.12 16.08
N GLU A 403 -9.82 18.57 16.82
CA GLU A 403 -11.01 17.78 17.13
C GLU A 403 -12.02 17.85 15.97
N PRO A 404 -12.36 16.72 15.30
CA PRO A 404 -13.35 16.74 14.23
C PRO A 404 -14.72 17.23 14.70
N VAL A 405 -15.36 18.07 13.90
CA VAL A 405 -16.71 18.57 14.17
C VAL A 405 -17.72 17.78 13.35
N LEU A 406 -18.42 16.87 14.01
CA LEU A 406 -19.44 16.02 13.38
C LEU A 406 -20.83 16.67 13.50
N GLY A 407 -21.45 16.95 12.36
CA GLY A 407 -22.86 17.33 12.24
C GLY A 407 -23.73 16.16 11.80
N SER A 408 -25.00 16.45 11.48
CA SER A 408 -25.97 15.43 11.05
C SER A 408 -25.69 14.84 9.66
N ARG A 409 -25.08 15.64 8.77
CA ARG A 409 -24.78 15.27 7.38
C ARG A 409 -23.36 15.65 6.94
N GLN A 410 -22.58 16.27 7.80
CA GLN A 410 -21.25 16.74 7.44
C GLN A 410 -20.26 16.49 8.56
N ILE A 411 -18.98 16.38 8.21
CA ILE A 411 -17.88 16.36 9.17
C ILE A 411 -16.83 17.39 8.75
N THR A 412 -16.33 18.16 9.69
CA THR A 412 -15.16 19.03 9.48
C THR A 412 -13.91 18.33 10.01
N LEU A 413 -12.90 18.22 9.15
CA LEU A 413 -11.60 17.62 9.44
C LEU A 413 -10.48 18.66 9.27
N GLY A 414 -9.48 18.58 10.14
CA GLY A 414 -8.23 19.32 9.99
C GLY A 414 -7.40 18.84 8.79
N ALA A 415 -6.29 19.51 8.52
CA ALA A 415 -5.41 19.15 7.41
C ALA A 415 -4.77 17.78 7.60
N GLU A 416 -4.77 16.95 6.55
CA GLU A 416 -4.23 15.58 6.54
C GLU A 416 -4.91 14.60 7.50
N GLN A 417 -6.05 14.98 8.10
CA GLN A 417 -6.72 14.19 9.13
C GLN A 417 -7.62 13.10 8.55
N MET A 418 -7.73 11.99 9.27
CA MET A 418 -8.80 11.01 9.08
C MET A 418 -9.72 10.89 10.29
N ALA A 419 -10.92 10.38 10.06
CA ALA A 419 -11.88 10.03 11.11
C ALA A 419 -12.69 8.78 10.75
N LEU A 420 -13.16 8.07 11.78
CA LEU A 420 -14.15 7.00 11.67
C LEU A 420 -15.44 7.41 12.37
N ILE A 421 -16.56 7.20 11.68
CA ILE A 421 -17.90 7.51 12.17
C ILE A 421 -18.71 6.21 12.22
N GLY A 422 -19.39 5.98 13.35
CA GLY A 422 -20.34 4.91 13.54
C GLY A 422 -21.78 5.38 13.38
N LEU A 423 -22.60 4.57 12.72
CA LEU A 423 -24.03 4.77 12.51
C LEU A 423 -24.83 3.58 13.04
N GLY A 424 -26.04 3.84 13.54
CA GLY A 424 -26.93 2.77 14.02
C GLY A 424 -26.34 2.09 15.23
N ARG A 425 -26.28 0.75 15.22
CA ARG A 425 -25.67 -0.02 16.30
C ARG A 425 -24.22 0.41 16.57
N TYR A 426 -23.49 0.84 15.55
CA TYR A 426 -22.09 1.24 15.68
C TYR A 426 -21.89 2.60 16.35
N ALA A 427 -22.96 3.36 16.59
CA ALA A 427 -22.88 4.59 17.37
C ALA A 427 -22.81 4.35 18.89
N ASP A 428 -22.92 3.10 19.35
CA ASP A 428 -22.78 2.73 20.75
C ASP A 428 -21.33 2.94 21.25
N ALA A 429 -21.18 3.41 22.50
CA ALA A 429 -19.88 3.70 23.11
C ALA A 429 -18.95 2.48 23.19
N ARG A 430 -19.48 1.26 23.17
CA ARG A 430 -18.66 0.04 23.12
C ARG A 430 -17.82 -0.06 21.85
N TYR A 431 -18.16 0.67 20.78
CA TYR A 431 -17.41 0.70 19.52
C TYR A 431 -16.38 1.83 19.44
N ASP A 432 -16.21 2.62 20.50
CA ASP A 432 -15.23 3.70 20.55
C ASP A 432 -13.80 3.17 20.43
N LEU A 433 -13.03 3.67 19.46
CA LEU A 433 -11.65 3.27 19.19
C LEU A 433 -10.65 4.35 19.65
N GLY A 434 -11.12 5.46 20.21
CA GLY A 434 -10.27 6.52 20.77
C GLY A 434 -9.47 7.29 19.73
N VAL A 435 -8.34 7.83 20.17
CA VAL A 435 -7.51 8.77 19.39
C VAL A 435 -6.21 8.11 18.95
N GLN A 436 -5.71 8.49 17.78
CA GLN A 436 -4.34 8.17 17.35
C GLN A 436 -3.38 9.29 17.77
N ASP A 437 -2.60 9.00 18.81
CA ASP A 437 -1.76 9.99 19.49
C ASP A 437 -0.42 10.27 18.79
N ASP A 438 0.01 9.40 17.88
CA ASP A 438 1.27 9.54 17.14
C ASP A 438 1.12 10.23 15.77
N VAL A 439 -0.09 10.71 15.46
CA VAL A 439 -0.39 11.60 14.34
C VAL A 439 -1.06 12.86 14.89
N ILE A 440 -0.32 13.96 14.92
CA ILE A 440 -0.79 15.23 15.46
C ILE A 440 -1.24 16.15 14.32
N ILE A 441 -2.52 16.48 14.31
CA ILE A 441 -3.15 17.38 13.35
C ILE A 441 -3.13 18.81 13.92
N PRO A 442 -2.70 19.81 13.13
CA PRO A 442 -2.70 21.18 13.61
C PRO A 442 -4.10 21.70 13.89
N SER A 443 -4.24 22.50 14.95
CA SER A 443 -5.49 23.15 15.34
C SER A 443 -5.93 24.21 14.31
N SER A 444 -4.97 24.83 13.61
CA SER A 444 -5.26 25.67 12.43
C SER A 444 -4.13 25.65 11.40
N ILE A 445 -4.50 25.88 10.14
CA ILE A 445 -3.58 26.04 9.01
C ILE A 445 -4.14 27.11 8.07
N GLU A 446 -3.31 28.10 7.74
CA GLU A 446 -3.72 29.25 6.92
C GLU A 446 -2.68 29.52 5.82
N PRO A 447 -3.09 29.68 4.55
CA PRO A 447 -2.15 29.98 3.48
C PRO A 447 -1.57 31.39 3.65
N VAL A 448 -0.26 31.51 3.39
CA VAL A 448 0.45 32.79 3.33
C VAL A 448 0.68 33.15 1.87
N PRO A 449 0.19 34.31 1.40
CA PRO A 449 0.57 34.82 0.08
C PRO A 449 2.09 34.96 -0.01
N ALA A 450 2.69 34.23 -0.94
CA ALA A 450 4.13 34.24 -1.18
C ALA A 450 4.37 34.17 -2.69
N GLU A 451 5.22 35.07 -3.20
CA GLU A 451 5.64 35.04 -4.60
C GLU A 451 6.93 34.23 -4.70
N PHE A 452 6.93 33.21 -5.56
CA PHE A 452 8.08 32.35 -5.78
C PHE A 452 8.77 32.76 -7.06
N VAL A 453 10.08 33.00 -6.97
CA VAL A 453 10.93 33.33 -8.12
C VAL A 453 11.92 32.21 -8.38
N ALA A 454 12.27 32.02 -9.64
CA ALA A 454 13.26 31.03 -10.03
C ALA A 454 14.65 31.40 -9.48
N ASP A 455 15.34 30.42 -8.89
CA ASP A 455 16.75 30.48 -8.48
C ASP A 455 17.54 29.49 -9.35
N GLY A 456 17.62 29.79 -10.64
CA GLY A 456 18.08 28.84 -11.66
C GLY A 456 17.01 27.83 -12.06
N ALA A 457 17.41 26.80 -12.83
CA ALA A 457 16.48 25.84 -13.43
C ALA A 457 15.96 24.77 -12.46
N LYS A 458 16.56 24.64 -11.27
CA LYS A 458 16.33 23.54 -10.33
C LYS A 458 16.06 24.01 -8.91
N ALA A 459 15.80 25.30 -8.74
CA ALA A 459 15.41 25.86 -7.47
C ALA A 459 14.44 27.03 -7.62
N ILE A 460 13.66 27.26 -6.58
CA ILE A 460 12.81 28.44 -6.41
C ILE A 460 13.04 29.01 -5.02
N THR A 461 12.83 30.31 -4.87
CA THR A 461 13.00 31.02 -3.60
C THR A 461 11.82 31.95 -3.36
N THR A 462 11.54 32.22 -2.09
CA THR A 462 10.59 33.24 -1.65
C THR A 462 11.07 33.86 -0.34
N THR A 463 10.46 34.96 0.06
CA THR A 463 10.71 35.58 1.36
C THR A 463 9.39 36.03 1.95
N ILE A 464 9.16 35.67 3.21
CA ILE A 464 7.97 36.07 3.96
C ILE A 464 8.38 36.74 5.28
N PRO A 465 7.56 37.62 5.87
CA PRO A 465 7.78 38.05 7.24
C PRO A 465 7.57 36.86 8.18
N ALA A 466 8.52 36.62 9.08
CA ALA A 466 8.38 35.54 10.05
C ALA A 466 7.22 35.80 11.02
N PRO A 467 6.34 34.80 11.26
CA PRO A 467 5.25 34.92 12.23
C PRO A 467 5.77 35.01 13.66
N ARG A 468 4.88 35.45 14.57
CA ARG A 468 5.19 35.53 16.00
C ARG A 468 4.91 34.24 16.77
N ASP A 469 3.81 33.58 16.43
CA ASP A 469 3.17 32.54 17.25
C ASP A 469 2.63 31.37 16.41
N ALA A 470 3.28 31.10 15.28
CA ALA A 470 2.91 30.02 14.37
C ALA A 470 4.14 29.35 13.79
N HIS A 471 4.02 28.05 13.52
CA HIS A 471 4.97 27.34 12.67
C HIS A 471 4.80 27.83 11.23
N VAL A 472 5.91 27.88 10.49
CA VAL A 472 5.88 28.09 9.04
C VAL A 472 5.97 26.73 8.36
N ARG A 473 4.87 26.25 7.79
CA ARG A 473 4.84 25.04 6.95
C ARG A 473 5.06 25.42 5.51
N VAL A 474 6.02 24.78 4.87
CA VAL A 474 6.37 25.00 3.47
C VAL A 474 6.16 23.74 2.67
N VAL A 475 5.61 23.88 1.46
CA VAL A 475 5.33 22.79 0.54
C VAL A 475 6.03 23.06 -0.78
N PHE A 476 6.86 22.14 -1.21
CA PHE A 476 7.57 22.13 -2.48
C PHE A 476 7.01 21.02 -3.36
N ARG A 477 6.71 21.30 -4.62
CA ARG A 477 6.24 20.32 -5.62
C ARG A 477 7.03 20.45 -6.91
N GLN A 478 7.18 19.34 -7.61
CA GLN A 478 7.75 19.31 -8.96
C GLN A 478 6.89 18.46 -9.92
N THR A 479 6.70 18.99 -11.13
CA THR A 479 5.96 18.33 -12.22
C THR A 479 6.77 18.32 -13.51
N ASP A 480 6.42 17.44 -14.44
CA ASP A 480 6.87 17.54 -15.83
C ASP A 480 6.16 18.69 -16.56
N ALA A 481 6.52 18.91 -17.84
CA ALA A 481 5.92 19.96 -18.67
C ALA A 481 4.41 19.78 -18.94
N ARG A 482 3.83 18.63 -18.59
CA ARG A 482 2.39 18.32 -18.73
C ARG A 482 1.64 18.49 -17.41
N GLY A 483 2.31 18.89 -16.33
CA GLY A 483 1.73 18.97 -15.00
C GLY A 483 1.58 17.62 -14.29
N ILE A 484 2.20 16.54 -14.80
CA ILE A 484 2.22 15.24 -14.12
C ILE A 484 3.34 15.27 -13.07
N ALA A 485 3.08 14.72 -11.89
CA ALA A 485 4.07 14.66 -10.82
C ALA A 485 5.35 13.97 -11.30
N LYS A 486 6.49 14.65 -11.19
CA LYS A 486 7.79 14.08 -11.53
C LYS A 486 8.43 13.58 -10.24
N ARG A 487 8.59 12.26 -10.09
CA ARG A 487 9.21 11.69 -8.90
C ARG A 487 10.73 11.62 -9.05
N THR A 488 11.43 12.07 -8.01
CA THR A 488 12.87 11.86 -7.85
C THR A 488 13.11 10.75 -6.85
N SER A 489 13.99 9.81 -7.19
CA SER A 489 14.33 8.65 -6.36
C SER A 489 15.83 8.58 -6.15
N GLY A 490 16.24 8.25 -4.93
CA GLY A 490 17.62 7.92 -4.59
C GLY A 490 17.91 6.42 -4.57
N GLY A 491 16.98 5.60 -5.03
CA GLY A 491 17.04 4.13 -4.92
C GLY A 491 16.42 3.58 -3.63
N SER A 492 16.46 2.25 -3.50
CA SER A 492 15.93 1.51 -2.35
C SER A 492 16.86 1.58 -1.13
N PRO A 493 16.33 1.47 0.10
CA PRO A 493 17.14 1.09 1.25
C PRO A 493 17.96 -0.21 1.03
N PRO A 494 18.97 -0.48 1.86
CA PRO A 494 19.58 0.43 2.84
C PRO A 494 20.56 1.43 2.19
N ASN A 495 20.91 1.22 0.92
CA ASN A 495 21.99 1.94 0.23
C ASN A 495 21.52 3.18 -0.56
N GLY A 496 20.21 3.39 -0.67
CA GLY A 496 19.62 4.51 -1.39
C GLY A 496 19.94 5.87 -0.76
N THR A 497 20.00 6.90 -1.60
CA THR A 497 20.12 8.29 -1.12
C THR A 497 18.77 8.76 -0.56
N THR A 498 18.80 9.39 0.61
CA THR A 498 17.58 9.87 1.25
C THR A 498 17.00 11.09 0.52
N LEU A 499 15.67 11.21 0.54
CA LEU A 499 15.00 12.23 -0.25
C LEU A 499 15.24 13.67 0.23
N ALA A 500 15.58 13.92 1.50
CA ALA A 500 15.93 15.28 1.94
C ALA A 500 17.24 15.78 1.33
N LYS A 501 18.09 14.88 0.81
CA LYS A 501 19.28 15.25 0.03
C LYS A 501 18.96 15.57 -1.44
N LEU A 502 17.83 15.07 -1.95
CA LEU A 502 17.44 15.20 -3.36
C LEU A 502 16.38 16.29 -3.58
N LEU A 503 15.49 16.48 -2.62
CA LEU A 503 14.48 17.52 -2.57
C LEU A 503 14.77 18.32 -1.29
N THR A 504 15.42 19.46 -1.44
CA THR A 504 15.97 20.23 -0.32
C THR A 504 15.08 21.43 0.00
N ILE A 505 14.91 21.70 1.28
CA ILE A 505 14.26 22.89 1.82
C ILE A 505 15.25 23.56 2.77
N THR A 506 15.59 24.82 2.52
CA THR A 506 16.44 25.60 3.42
C THR A 506 15.78 26.91 3.77
N ALA A 507 16.02 27.36 5.00
CA ALA A 507 15.46 28.59 5.54
C ALA A 507 16.57 29.43 6.18
N ARG A 508 16.51 30.75 5.99
CA ARG A 508 17.49 31.69 6.56
C ARG A 508 16.84 32.96 7.08
N GLN A 509 17.35 33.46 8.21
CA GLN A 509 17.07 34.79 8.74
C GLN A 509 18.38 35.51 9.03
N SER A 510 18.49 36.78 8.60
CA SER A 510 19.66 37.62 8.90
C SER A 510 21.01 36.93 8.59
N GLY A 511 21.04 36.16 7.49
CA GLY A 511 22.21 35.41 7.00
C GLY A 511 22.49 34.08 7.73
N ARG A 512 21.71 33.71 8.74
CA ARG A 512 21.85 32.45 9.50
C ARG A 512 20.84 31.42 9.04
N GLU A 513 21.23 30.15 9.08
CA GLU A 513 20.34 29.03 8.79
C GLU A 513 19.35 28.80 9.94
N VAL A 514 18.10 28.57 9.55
CA VAL A 514 17.00 28.26 10.47
C VAL A 514 16.64 26.79 10.29
N PRO A 515 16.54 25.99 11.36
CA PRO A 515 16.18 24.58 11.26
C PRO A 515 14.82 24.37 10.59
N VAL A 516 14.77 23.43 9.65
CA VAL A 516 13.53 22.96 8.99
C VAL A 516 13.33 21.49 9.37
N GLN A 517 12.24 21.17 10.04
CA GLN A 517 11.85 19.80 10.34
C GLN A 517 11.21 19.16 9.11
N VAL A 518 11.63 17.94 8.76
CA VAL A 518 11.08 17.15 7.65
C VAL A 518 10.84 15.71 8.08
N ASN A 519 9.75 15.09 7.59
CA ASN A 519 9.41 13.69 7.89
C ASN A 519 9.70 12.72 6.72
N TYR A 520 10.00 13.26 5.54
CA TYR A 520 10.20 12.49 4.31
C TYR A 520 11.66 12.07 4.08
N ASP A 521 12.59 12.39 5.00
CA ASP A 521 14.02 12.05 4.88
C ASP A 521 14.26 10.54 4.99
N LYS A 522 13.97 9.83 3.90
CA LYS A 522 14.01 8.38 3.76
C LYS A 522 14.56 8.01 2.39
N ALA A 523 15.23 6.87 2.27
CA ALA A 523 15.50 6.28 0.97
C ALA A 523 14.21 5.60 0.47
N ILE A 524 13.72 6.01 -0.69
CA ILE A 524 12.43 5.57 -1.23
C ILE A 524 12.63 5.20 -2.69
N TRP A 525 12.52 3.91 -2.99
CA TRP A 525 12.69 3.38 -4.34
C TRP A 525 11.72 4.00 -5.35
N SER A 526 10.46 4.23 -4.94
CA SER A 526 9.43 4.84 -5.78
C SER A 526 9.58 6.35 -5.96
N GLY A 527 10.48 6.99 -5.20
CA GLY A 527 10.68 8.43 -5.17
C GLY A 527 9.51 9.25 -4.61
N LEU A 528 9.70 10.58 -4.59
CA LEU A 528 8.68 11.60 -4.30
C LEU A 528 8.70 12.73 -5.32
N SER A 529 7.56 13.38 -5.50
CA SER A 529 7.38 14.58 -6.34
C SER A 529 7.22 15.85 -5.53
N TRP A 530 7.41 15.78 -4.22
CA TRP A 530 7.19 16.87 -3.29
C TRP A 530 8.10 16.76 -2.07
N ALA A 531 8.25 17.88 -1.37
CA ALA A 531 8.85 17.97 -0.04
C ALA A 531 8.00 18.89 0.84
N VAL A 532 7.80 18.52 2.10
CA VAL A 532 7.09 19.35 3.09
C VAL A 532 7.98 19.48 4.31
N GLY A 533 8.10 20.70 4.83
CA GLY A 533 8.84 20.96 6.05
C GLY A 533 8.16 22.02 6.92
N GLU A 534 8.50 22.02 8.20
CA GLU A 534 8.01 22.99 9.17
C GLU A 534 9.16 23.66 9.91
N ILE A 535 8.99 24.95 10.18
CA ILE A 535 9.90 25.75 11.00
C ILE A 535 9.14 26.19 12.24
N ALA A 536 9.67 25.86 13.40
CA ALA A 536 9.05 26.17 14.69
C ALA A 536 9.22 27.65 15.07
N PRO A 537 8.23 28.28 15.74
CA PRO A 537 8.27 29.70 16.07
C PRO A 537 9.47 30.08 16.96
N GLU A 538 9.95 29.19 17.82
CA GLU A 538 11.13 29.40 18.66
C GLU A 538 12.44 29.54 17.87
N HIS A 539 12.44 29.19 16.59
CA HIS A 539 13.59 29.37 15.69
C HIS A 539 13.51 30.65 14.86
N LEU A 540 12.44 31.43 15.03
CA LEU A 540 12.13 32.60 14.22
C LEU A 540 12.25 33.89 15.04
N ALA A 541 12.87 34.91 14.45
CA ALA A 541 12.78 36.29 14.90
C ALA A 541 11.52 36.92 14.27
N PRO A 542 10.46 37.23 15.05
CA PRO A 542 9.18 37.70 14.49
C PRO A 542 9.32 39.01 13.72
N GLY A 543 8.69 39.08 12.55
CA GLY A 543 8.73 40.23 11.65
C GLY A 543 10.00 40.35 10.82
N GLU A 544 11.09 39.66 11.17
CA GLU A 544 12.29 39.63 10.32
C GLU A 544 12.04 38.81 9.05
N PRO A 545 12.62 39.20 7.90
CA PRO A 545 12.51 38.45 6.65
C PRO A 545 13.05 37.02 6.80
N LEU A 546 12.19 36.04 6.52
CA LEU A 546 12.53 34.62 6.43
C LEU A 546 12.68 34.27 4.95
N ALA A 547 13.92 34.06 4.51
CA ALA A 547 14.24 33.62 3.17
C ALA A 547 14.12 32.09 3.08
N LEU A 548 13.32 31.60 2.15
CA LEU A 548 13.04 30.18 1.94
C LEU A 548 13.52 29.76 0.56
N ARG A 549 14.27 28.67 0.47
CA ARG A 549 14.76 28.12 -0.79
C ARG A 549 14.42 26.65 -0.90
N PHE A 550 13.97 26.27 -2.09
CA PHE A 550 13.57 24.91 -2.44
C PHE A 550 14.37 24.47 -3.65
N ALA A 551 15.01 23.31 -3.61
CA ALA A 551 15.78 22.83 -4.75
C ALA A 551 15.67 21.33 -4.96
N THR A 552 15.85 20.90 -6.20
CA THR A 552 15.78 19.49 -6.61
C THR A 552 17.03 19.05 -7.35
N CYS A 553 17.41 17.79 -7.14
CA CYS A 553 18.45 17.09 -7.90
C CYS A 553 17.90 16.28 -9.08
N GLU A 554 16.61 16.41 -9.41
CA GLU A 554 16.01 15.73 -10.56
C GLU A 554 16.80 16.03 -11.84
N PRO A 555 17.35 15.01 -12.55
CA PRO A 555 18.10 15.25 -13.78
C PRO A 555 17.21 15.83 -14.88
N GLU A 556 15.96 15.35 -15.01
CA GLU A 556 15.06 15.78 -16.07
C GLU A 556 14.48 17.18 -15.83
N ALA A 557 14.05 17.86 -16.90
CA ALA A 557 13.41 19.16 -16.78
C ALA A 557 12.12 19.08 -15.96
N VAL A 558 11.96 20.02 -15.03
CA VAL A 558 10.81 20.08 -14.11
C VAL A 558 10.28 21.50 -13.97
N GLN A 559 9.00 21.60 -13.67
CA GLN A 559 8.33 22.81 -13.21
C GLN A 559 8.22 22.75 -11.70
N LEU A 560 8.64 23.81 -11.02
CA LEU A 560 8.69 23.89 -9.57
C LEU A 560 7.58 24.80 -9.05
N ALA A 561 6.91 24.38 -7.97
CA ALA A 561 5.90 25.18 -7.29
C ALA A 561 6.11 25.12 -5.78
N GLY A 562 5.85 26.25 -5.12
CA GLY A 562 5.93 26.40 -3.67
C GLY A 562 4.61 26.89 -3.07
N ALA A 563 4.37 26.56 -1.81
CA ALA A 563 3.32 27.14 -1.00
C ALA A 563 3.79 27.29 0.45
N VAL A 564 3.27 28.30 1.15
CA VAL A 564 3.60 28.58 2.55
C VAL A 564 2.32 28.67 3.35
N HIS A 565 2.33 28.13 4.56
CA HIS A 565 1.21 28.17 5.49
C HIS A 565 1.69 28.53 6.89
N LEU A 566 0.86 29.23 7.65
CA LEU A 566 0.99 29.35 9.09
C LEU A 566 0.23 28.22 9.76
N VAL A 567 0.89 27.51 10.67
CA VAL A 567 0.34 26.33 11.33
C VAL A 567 0.42 26.50 12.83
N ARG A 568 -0.66 26.15 13.54
CA ARG A 568 -0.72 26.15 15.00
C ARG A 568 -1.08 24.77 15.50
N TYR A 569 -0.39 24.34 16.55
CA TYR A 569 -0.70 23.15 17.31
C TYR A 569 -1.32 23.57 18.66
N ALA A 570 -2.04 22.66 19.30
CA ALA A 570 -2.74 22.91 20.56
C ALA A 570 -1.80 22.90 21.77
#